data_AF-A2DF94-F1
#
_entry.id   AF-A2DF94-F1
#
_cell.length_a   1.000
_cell.length_b   1.000
_cell.length_c   1.000
_cell.angle_alpha   90.00
_cell.angle_beta   90.00
_cell.angle_gamma   90.00
#
_symmetry.space_group_name_H-M   'P 1'
#
loop_
_entity.id
_entity.type
_entity.pdbx_description
1 polymer ?
#
loop_
_entity_poly.entity_id
_entity_poly.type
_entity_poly.pdbx_seq_one_letter_code
_entity_poly.pdbx_strand_id
1 'polypeptide(L)'
;MDPKDYRKVHNALESIMQHHGASLFITGNGDPTLNTLSNVMSYLEAGGYNSATAFSQAVDSIFNSASKLYDDEYAEDFGIYFKQKFHNYLVKDSPDTVDAWSKRVAHLEKKISELVTQSPIDANYDAKKFTKDQKIAQQLTSERDMSQFLKAMSQIKEHNEQEELKKIVEAEQPELLKDGPFSQIPTMRLKPKTVKALIKKLKEFYKAQGLTFPSN
;
A
#
# COMPACT_ATOMS: atom_id res chain seq x y z
N MET A 1 12.05 32.78 12.73
CA MET A 1 11.17 31.69 13.21
C MET A 1 10.92 31.85 14.71
N ASP A 2 9.75 31.49 15.23
CA ASP A 2 9.48 31.49 16.67
C ASP A 2 10.38 30.44 17.39
N PRO A 3 10.89 30.71 18.61
CA PRO A 3 11.75 29.77 19.34
C PRO A 3 11.14 28.38 19.57
N LYS A 4 9.81 28.29 19.74
CA LYS A 4 9.10 27.02 19.93
C LYS A 4 9.08 26.22 18.62
N ASP A 5 8.80 26.90 17.50
CA ASP A 5 8.81 26.30 16.18
C ASP A 5 10.23 25.85 15.79
N TYR A 6 11.24 26.67 16.09
CA TYR A 6 12.65 26.35 15.88
C TYR A 6 13.03 25.03 16.55
N ARG A 7 12.77 24.91 17.86
CA ARG A 7 13.12 23.70 18.63
C ARG A 7 12.43 22.47 18.07
N LYS A 8 11.17 22.62 17.66
CA LYS A 8 10.37 21.53 17.10
C LYS A 8 10.93 21.03 15.77
N VAL A 9 11.17 21.94 14.83
CA VAL A 9 11.67 21.56 13.50
C VAL A 9 13.11 21.03 13.56
N HIS A 10 13.93 21.59 14.46
CA HIS A 10 15.27 21.11 14.76
C HIS A 10 15.25 19.65 15.25
N ASN A 11 14.49 19.36 16.31
CA ASN A 11 14.39 18.01 16.87
C ASN A 11 13.82 17.00 15.87
N ALA A 12 12.88 17.42 15.02
CA ALA A 12 12.31 16.58 13.98
C ALA A 12 13.37 16.20 12.93
N LEU A 13 14.17 17.17 12.48
CA LEU A 13 15.23 16.90 11.49
C LEU A 13 16.37 16.07 12.10
N GLU A 14 16.79 16.38 13.33
CA GLU A 14 17.80 15.59 14.06
C GLU A 14 17.39 14.13 14.21
N SER A 15 16.11 13.88 14.56
CA SER A 15 15.56 12.52 14.66
C SER A 15 15.59 11.76 13.33
N ILE A 16 15.44 12.46 12.21
CA ILE A 16 15.56 11.86 10.87
C ILE A 16 17.02 11.56 10.55
N MET A 17 17.94 12.49 10.84
CA MET A 17 19.37 12.33 10.56
C MET A 17 20.03 11.21 11.38
N GLN A 18 19.48 10.87 12.55
CA GLN A 18 19.95 9.73 13.35
C GLN A 18 19.52 8.36 12.78
N HIS A 19 18.66 8.33 11.77
CA HIS A 19 18.19 7.08 11.19
C HIS A 19 19.22 6.47 10.24
N HIS A 20 19.49 5.16 10.35
CA HIS A 20 20.50 4.45 9.55
C HIS A 20 20.29 4.61 8.03
N GLY A 21 19.05 4.62 7.56
CA GLY A 21 18.74 4.83 6.14
C GLY A 21 18.81 6.28 5.65
N ALA A 22 19.04 7.26 6.52
CA ALA A 22 19.04 8.67 6.14
C ALA A 22 20.39 9.14 5.58
N SER A 23 21.45 8.32 5.68
CA SER A 23 22.82 8.65 5.25
C SER A 23 22.88 9.23 3.83
N LEU A 24 22.11 8.65 2.91
CA LEU A 24 21.97 9.09 1.52
C LEU A 24 21.64 10.59 1.42
N PHE A 25 20.70 11.05 2.24
CA PHE A 25 20.20 12.43 2.23
C PHE A 25 21.03 13.38 3.09
N ILE A 26 21.88 12.87 3.99
CA ILE A 26 22.69 13.69 4.90
C ILE A 26 23.87 14.32 4.18
N THR A 27 24.54 13.57 3.29
CA THR A 27 25.78 14.01 2.63
C THR A 27 25.70 14.04 1.10
N GLY A 28 24.56 13.66 0.50
CA GLY A 28 24.43 13.72 -0.96
C GLY A 28 25.31 12.70 -1.68
N ASN A 29 25.69 11.59 -1.03
CA ASN A 29 26.75 10.68 -1.50
C ASN A 29 28.09 11.37 -1.86
N GLY A 30 28.37 12.54 -1.26
CA GLY A 30 29.59 13.30 -1.53
C GLY A 30 29.50 14.24 -2.74
N ASP A 31 28.34 14.38 -3.38
CA ASP A 31 28.11 15.39 -4.41
C ASP A 31 27.82 16.75 -3.76
N PRO A 32 28.73 17.75 -3.88
CA PRO A 32 28.58 19.05 -3.23
C PRO A 32 27.51 19.93 -3.89
N THR A 33 26.97 19.53 -5.05
CA THR A 33 25.92 20.28 -5.76
C THR A 33 24.52 19.93 -5.27
N LEU A 34 24.37 18.83 -4.53
CA LEU A 34 23.10 18.40 -3.98
C LEU A 34 22.77 19.17 -2.71
N ASN A 35 21.52 19.61 -2.61
CA ASN A 35 21.00 20.11 -1.35
C ASN A 35 20.77 18.93 -0.39
N THR A 36 21.43 18.94 0.77
CA THR A 36 21.39 17.82 1.74
C THR A 36 20.71 18.22 3.05
N LEU A 37 20.37 17.23 3.87
CA LEU A 37 19.84 17.48 5.22
C LEU A 37 20.85 18.24 6.08
N SER A 38 22.16 18.03 5.87
CA SER A 38 23.20 18.81 6.55
C SER A 38 23.15 20.28 6.14
N ASN A 39 22.98 20.59 4.85
CA ASN A 39 22.85 21.98 4.38
C ASN A 39 21.63 22.67 5.01
N VAL A 40 20.49 21.96 5.05
CA VAL A 40 19.26 22.48 5.65
C VAL A 40 19.42 22.67 7.15
N MET A 41 20.08 21.76 7.85
CA MET A 41 20.35 21.87 9.29
C MET A 41 21.26 23.06 9.59
N SER A 42 22.39 23.20 8.88
CA SER A 42 23.29 24.34 9.06
C SER A 42 22.63 25.68 8.75
N TYR A 43 21.77 25.73 7.72
CA TYR A 43 21.04 26.95 7.38
C TYR A 43 19.96 27.29 8.43
N LEU A 44 19.36 26.27 9.07
CA LEU A 44 18.47 26.46 10.23
C LEU A 44 19.23 27.02 11.44
N GLU A 45 20.38 26.44 11.79
CA GLU A 45 21.22 26.88 12.91
C GLU A 45 21.73 28.31 12.72
N ALA A 46 21.99 28.73 11.48
CA ALA A 46 22.33 30.10 11.11
C ALA A 46 21.14 31.07 11.15
N GLY A 47 19.92 30.61 11.45
CA GLY A 47 18.70 31.42 11.49
C GLY A 47 18.15 31.78 10.11
N GLY A 48 18.52 31.05 9.06
CA GLY A 48 18.19 31.36 7.67
C GLY A 48 16.73 31.18 7.27
N TYR A 49 15.92 30.51 8.11
CA TYR A 49 14.49 30.28 7.84
C TYR A 49 13.59 31.27 8.60
N ASN A 50 12.77 31.99 7.83
CA ASN A 50 11.81 32.95 8.38
C ASN A 50 10.60 32.26 9.02
N SER A 51 10.24 31.05 8.59
CA SER A 51 9.09 30.29 9.08
C SER A 51 9.34 28.77 9.07
N ALA A 52 8.61 28.03 9.91
CA ALA A 52 8.62 26.58 9.91
C ALA A 52 8.18 25.98 8.55
N THR A 53 7.26 26.67 7.85
CA THR A 53 6.83 26.27 6.51
C THR A 53 7.97 26.33 5.49
N ALA A 54 8.78 27.39 5.50
CA ALA A 54 9.93 27.51 4.61
C ALA A 54 10.97 26.41 4.88
N PHE A 55 11.16 26.07 6.16
CA PHE A 55 12.00 24.94 6.56
C PHE A 55 11.46 23.60 6.06
N SER A 56 10.18 23.29 6.31
CA SER A 56 9.54 22.05 5.86
C SER A 56 9.61 21.87 4.34
N GLN A 57 9.43 22.96 3.57
CA GLN A 57 9.56 22.93 2.11
C GLN A 57 10.98 22.60 1.66
N ALA A 58 12.00 23.12 2.34
CA ALA A 58 13.39 22.79 2.04
C ALA A 58 13.69 21.32 2.30
N VAL A 59 13.23 20.76 3.42
CA VAL A 59 13.35 19.32 3.73
C VAL A 59 12.62 18.47 2.69
N ASP A 60 11.38 18.83 2.35
CA ASP A 60 10.58 18.10 1.35
C ASP A 60 11.23 18.10 -0.04
N SER A 61 11.90 19.18 -0.42
CA SER A 61 12.57 19.27 -1.72
C SER A 61 13.65 18.20 -1.89
N ILE A 62 14.34 17.84 -0.80
CA ILE A 62 15.39 16.81 -0.79
C ILE A 62 14.75 15.45 -1.06
N PHE A 63 13.70 15.10 -0.32
CA PHE A 63 13.03 13.81 -0.45
C PHE A 63 12.27 13.64 -1.77
N ASN A 64 11.64 14.72 -2.27
CA ASN A 64 10.94 14.68 -3.56
C ASN A 64 11.90 14.55 -4.75
N SER A 65 13.17 14.91 -4.56
CA SER A 65 14.19 14.84 -5.62
C SER A 65 15.01 13.54 -5.53
N ALA A 66 14.64 12.62 -4.64
CA ALA A 66 15.43 11.44 -4.33
C ALA A 66 15.71 10.56 -5.58
N SER A 67 14.68 10.24 -6.36
CA SER A 67 14.82 9.44 -7.58
C SER A 67 15.58 10.13 -8.73
N LYS A 68 15.76 11.45 -8.65
CA LYS A 68 16.47 12.24 -9.68
C LYS A 68 17.92 12.51 -9.35
N LEU A 69 18.24 12.57 -8.05
CA LEU A 69 19.52 13.03 -7.56
C LEU A 69 20.42 11.90 -7.06
N TYR A 70 19.86 10.72 -6.78
CA TYR A 70 20.60 9.60 -6.23
C TYR A 70 20.48 8.38 -7.14
N ASP A 71 21.64 7.81 -7.49
CA ASP A 71 21.77 6.58 -8.27
C ASP A 71 21.66 5.35 -7.36
N ASP A 72 20.56 5.27 -6.62
CA ASP A 72 20.23 4.15 -5.73
C ASP A 72 18.80 3.68 -6.05
N GLU A 73 18.64 2.38 -6.30
CA GLU A 73 17.37 1.74 -6.68
C GLU A 73 16.26 2.01 -5.64
N TYR A 74 16.63 2.23 -4.37
CA TYR A 74 15.71 2.46 -3.27
C TYR A 74 15.60 3.94 -2.86
N ALA A 75 16.27 4.86 -3.57
CA ALA A 75 16.25 6.29 -3.24
C ALA A 75 14.82 6.86 -3.18
N GLU A 76 13.97 6.48 -4.13
CA GLU A 76 12.57 6.93 -4.17
C GLU A 76 11.78 6.45 -2.95
N ASP A 77 11.87 5.15 -2.64
CA ASP A 77 11.18 4.54 -1.50
C ASP A 77 11.65 5.16 -0.18
N PHE A 78 12.96 5.39 -0.04
CA PHE A 78 13.50 6.07 1.12
C PHE A 78 13.03 7.52 1.20
N GLY A 79 12.98 8.25 0.07
CA GLY A 79 12.45 9.61 0.02
C GLY A 79 11.00 9.69 0.51
N ILE A 80 10.13 8.79 0.01
CA ILE A 80 8.73 8.69 0.45
C ILE A 80 8.66 8.38 1.96
N TYR A 81 9.43 7.40 2.42
CA TYR A 81 9.47 6.99 3.82
C TYR A 81 9.89 8.14 4.75
N PHE A 82 11.01 8.81 4.47
CA PHE A 82 11.52 9.87 5.33
C PHE A 82 10.66 11.13 5.30
N LYS A 83 10.05 11.44 4.16
CA LYS A 83 9.06 12.53 4.07
C LYS A 83 7.89 12.30 5.01
N GLN A 84 7.31 11.10 5.00
CA GLN A 84 6.20 10.74 5.91
C GLN A 84 6.65 10.77 7.37
N LYS A 85 7.83 10.21 7.67
CA LYS A 85 8.37 10.17 9.02
C LYS A 85 8.61 11.58 9.58
N PHE A 86 9.17 12.48 8.78
CA PHE A 86 9.40 13.88 9.14
C PHE A 86 8.09 14.61 9.46
N HIS A 87 7.06 14.45 8.61
CA HIS A 87 5.73 15.01 8.87
C HIS A 87 5.11 14.46 10.14
N ASN A 88 5.28 13.17 10.42
CA ASN A 88 4.77 12.57 11.66
C ASN A 88 5.43 13.17 12.90
N TYR A 89 6.74 13.48 12.87
CA TYR A 89 7.41 14.21 13.96
C TYR A 89 6.85 15.61 14.14
N LEU A 90 6.59 16.33 13.05
CA LEU A 90 5.97 17.66 13.12
C LEU A 90 4.53 17.61 13.65
N VAL A 91 3.80 16.52 13.46
CA VAL A 91 2.43 16.38 13.96
C VAL A 91 2.40 15.91 15.42
N LYS A 92 3.28 14.98 15.81
CA LYS A 92 3.29 14.34 17.14
C LYS A 92 3.50 15.34 18.30
N ASP A 93 4.22 16.44 18.05
CA ASP A 93 4.49 17.48 19.04
C ASP A 93 3.54 18.69 18.96
N SER A 94 2.50 18.65 18.13
CA SER A 94 1.41 19.62 18.20
C SER A 94 0.31 19.07 19.12
N PRO A 95 -0.04 19.74 20.23
CA PRO A 95 -1.30 19.45 20.89
C PRO A 95 -2.41 19.71 19.86
N ASP A 96 -3.16 18.68 19.51
CA ASP A 96 -4.28 18.80 18.58
C ASP A 96 -5.31 19.75 19.20
N THR A 97 -5.32 21.00 18.73
CA THR A 97 -6.50 21.83 18.92
C THR A 97 -7.65 21.15 18.20
N VAL A 98 -8.86 21.25 18.76
CA VAL A 98 -10.06 20.64 18.16
C VAL A 98 -10.24 21.08 16.70
N ASP A 99 -9.86 22.32 16.38
CA ASP A 99 -9.84 22.85 15.01
C ASP A 99 -8.82 22.17 14.11
N ALA A 100 -7.57 21.96 14.57
CA ALA A 100 -6.55 21.25 13.81
C ALA A 100 -6.93 19.78 13.57
N TRP A 101 -7.54 19.12 14.57
CA TRP A 101 -8.07 17.78 14.43
C TRP A 101 -9.22 17.72 13.40
N SER A 102 -10.20 18.63 13.51
CA SER A 102 -11.33 18.72 12.59
C SER A 102 -10.89 18.92 11.14
N LYS A 103 -9.91 19.82 10.90
CA LYS A 103 -9.31 20.04 9.58
C LYS A 103 -8.63 18.79 9.02
N ARG A 104 -7.95 18.00 9.87
CA ARG A 104 -7.36 16.72 9.45
C ARG A 104 -8.42 15.68 9.10
N VAL A 105 -9.48 15.58 9.90
CA VAL A 105 -10.61 14.67 9.62
C VAL A 105 -11.25 15.04 8.28
N ALA A 106 -11.56 16.32 8.05
CA ALA A 106 -12.12 16.79 6.79
C ALA A 106 -11.18 16.54 5.59
N HIS A 107 -9.87 16.71 5.76
CA HIS A 107 -8.88 16.39 4.73
C HIS A 107 -8.83 14.89 4.42
N LEU A 108 -8.90 14.03 5.44
CA LEU A 108 -8.95 12.58 5.28
C LEU A 108 -10.25 12.14 4.62
N GLU A 109 -11.40 12.70 5.00
CA GLU A 109 -12.69 12.44 4.34
C GLU A 109 -12.62 12.82 2.86
N LYS A 110 -12.05 13.98 2.54
CA LYS A 110 -11.84 14.41 1.15
C LYS A 110 -10.93 13.44 0.41
N LYS A 111 -9.80 13.05 0.99
CA LYS A 111 -8.85 12.12 0.37
C LYS A 111 -9.44 10.73 0.18
N ILE A 112 -10.25 10.25 1.12
CA ILE A 112 -11.01 8.99 0.97
C ILE A 112 -12.02 9.13 -0.17
N SER A 113 -12.77 10.23 -0.23
CA SER A 113 -13.71 10.51 -1.30
C SER A 113 -13.02 10.55 -2.68
N GLU A 114 -11.87 11.23 -2.77
CA GLU A 114 -11.03 11.25 -3.97
C GLU A 114 -10.51 9.86 -4.33
N LEU A 115 -10.05 9.06 -3.38
CA LEU A 115 -9.60 7.69 -3.62
C LEU A 115 -10.75 6.75 -4.01
N VAL A 116 -11.95 6.97 -3.49
CA VAL A 116 -13.16 6.23 -3.87
C VAL A 116 -13.59 6.60 -5.29
N THR A 117 -13.48 7.88 -5.67
CA THR A 117 -13.92 8.39 -6.97
C THR A 117 -12.87 8.23 -8.08
N GLN A 118 -11.59 8.26 -7.74
CA GLN A 118 -10.44 8.17 -8.65
C GLN A 118 -9.64 6.87 -8.46
N SER A 119 -10.26 5.85 -7.86
CA SER A 119 -9.60 4.56 -7.66
C SER A 119 -9.05 4.04 -8.99
N PRO A 120 -7.73 3.79 -9.13
CA PRO A 120 -7.15 3.17 -10.32
C PRO A 120 -7.48 1.67 -10.39
N ILE A 121 -8.33 1.18 -9.48
CA ILE A 121 -9.01 -0.10 -9.64
C ILE A 121 -10.07 0.10 -10.72
N ASP A 122 -9.60 0.07 -11.98
CA ASP A 122 -10.32 -0.13 -13.24
C ASP A 122 -11.69 0.56 -13.38
N ALA A 123 -11.88 1.33 -14.45
CA ALA A 123 -13.22 1.62 -15.00
C ALA A 123 -14.00 0.33 -15.40
N ASN A 124 -13.34 -0.85 -15.33
CA ASN A 124 -13.90 -2.20 -15.41
C ASN A 124 -14.07 -2.89 -14.04
N TYR A 125 -13.94 -2.16 -12.94
CA TYR A 125 -14.49 -2.59 -11.65
C TYR A 125 -16.00 -2.39 -11.74
N ASP A 126 -16.59 -3.21 -12.60
CA ASP A 126 -18.01 -3.47 -12.62
C ASP A 126 -18.36 -3.76 -11.18
N ALA A 127 -19.03 -2.78 -10.60
CA ALA A 127 -19.24 -2.68 -9.18
C ALA A 127 -19.67 -4.08 -8.75
N LYS A 128 -18.94 -4.66 -7.78
CA LYS A 128 -19.56 -5.64 -6.90
C LYS A 128 -20.82 -4.92 -6.42
N LYS A 129 -21.95 -5.16 -7.10
CA LYS A 129 -23.25 -4.66 -6.69
C LYS A 129 -23.51 -5.45 -5.43
N PHE A 130 -22.95 -4.96 -4.32
CA PHE A 130 -23.26 -5.47 -3.01
C PHE A 130 -24.76 -5.26 -2.92
N THR A 131 -25.51 -6.36 -2.99
CA THR A 131 -26.95 -6.31 -2.79
C THR A 131 -27.14 -5.80 -1.37
N LYS A 132 -27.80 -4.64 -1.23
CA LYS A 132 -28.05 -3.99 0.07
C LYS A 132 -28.73 -4.95 1.08
N ASP A 133 -29.36 -6.00 0.57
CA ASP A 133 -30.12 -6.99 1.31
C ASP A 133 -29.28 -8.13 1.90
N GLN A 134 -27.99 -8.23 1.59
CA GLN A 134 -27.11 -9.29 2.09
C GLN A 134 -25.97 -8.74 2.95
N LYS A 135 -25.68 -9.37 4.08
CA LYS A 135 -24.55 -9.00 4.94
C LYS A 135 -23.24 -9.08 4.16
N ILE A 136 -22.40 -8.05 4.21
CA ILE A 136 -21.10 -7.96 3.50
C ILE A 136 -20.23 -9.20 3.75
N ALA A 137 -20.24 -9.73 4.98
CA ALA A 137 -19.51 -10.94 5.37
C ALA A 137 -19.93 -12.21 4.61
N GLN A 138 -21.15 -12.26 4.08
CA GLN A 138 -21.64 -13.39 3.27
C GLN A 138 -21.29 -13.24 1.78
N GLN A 139 -20.87 -12.04 1.36
CA GLN A 139 -20.53 -11.72 -0.02
C GLN A 139 -19.02 -11.82 -0.30
N LEU A 140 -18.20 -11.98 0.76
CA LEU A 140 -16.75 -12.16 0.68
C LEU A 140 -16.37 -13.59 1.02
N THR A 141 -15.36 -14.12 0.34
CA THR A 141 -14.82 -15.45 0.64
C THR A 141 -14.02 -15.37 1.92
N SER A 142 -14.20 -16.34 2.84
CA SER A 142 -13.43 -16.35 4.09
C SER A 142 -11.95 -16.60 3.81
N GLU A 143 -11.07 -16.01 4.63
CA GLU A 143 -9.62 -16.21 4.53
C GLU A 143 -9.25 -17.70 4.67
N ARG A 144 -9.98 -18.42 5.55
CA ARG A 144 -9.84 -19.87 5.71
C ARG A 144 -10.13 -20.63 4.41
N ASP A 145 -11.25 -20.34 3.76
CA ASP A 145 -11.65 -21.03 2.53
C ASP A 145 -10.68 -20.72 1.39
N MET A 146 -10.24 -19.46 1.28
CA MET A 146 -9.29 -19.05 0.24
C MET A 146 -7.90 -19.68 0.47
N SER A 147 -7.43 -19.75 1.72
CA SER A 147 -6.16 -20.39 2.08
C SER A 147 -6.19 -21.89 1.76
N GLN A 148 -7.29 -22.58 2.11
CA GLN A 148 -7.48 -24.00 1.77
C GLN A 148 -7.51 -24.23 0.26
N PHE A 149 -8.23 -23.36 -0.47
CA PHE A 149 -8.30 -23.43 -1.92
C PHE A 149 -6.92 -23.25 -2.58
N LEU A 150 -6.16 -22.22 -2.21
CA LEU A 150 -4.83 -21.95 -2.78
C LEU A 150 -3.83 -23.08 -2.48
N LYS A 151 -3.87 -23.63 -1.26
CA LYS A 151 -3.04 -24.78 -0.87
C LYS A 151 -3.40 -26.05 -1.63
N ALA A 152 -4.69 -26.30 -1.88
CA ALA A 152 -5.12 -27.45 -2.66
C ALA A 152 -4.78 -27.29 -4.15
N MET A 153 -4.93 -26.08 -4.70
CA MET A 153 -4.59 -25.77 -6.09
C MET A 153 -3.10 -25.91 -6.40
N SER A 154 -2.20 -25.57 -5.46
CA SER A 154 -0.75 -25.67 -5.69
C SER A 154 -0.23 -27.11 -5.77
N GLN A 155 -1.02 -28.09 -5.32
CA GLN A 155 -0.66 -29.51 -5.33
C GLN A 155 -1.21 -30.25 -6.56
N ILE A 156 -2.17 -29.66 -7.28
CA ILE A 156 -2.72 -30.23 -8.50
C ILE A 156 -1.79 -29.93 -9.68
N LYS A 157 -1.14 -30.99 -10.17
CA LYS A 157 -0.21 -30.93 -11.30
C LYS A 157 -0.82 -31.48 -12.60
N GLU A 158 -1.97 -32.15 -12.53
CA GLU A 158 -2.60 -32.76 -13.69
C GLU A 158 -3.42 -31.75 -14.50
N HIS A 159 -3.09 -31.62 -15.78
CA HIS A 159 -3.76 -30.70 -16.72
C HIS A 159 -5.26 -31.01 -16.88
N ASN A 160 -5.66 -32.28 -16.72
CA ASN A 160 -7.07 -32.68 -16.84
C ASN A 160 -7.92 -32.13 -15.67
N GLU A 161 -7.37 -32.14 -14.46
CA GLU A 161 -8.04 -31.63 -13.26
C GLU A 161 -8.18 -30.10 -13.32
N GLN A 162 -7.19 -29.41 -13.89
CA GLN A 162 -7.23 -27.96 -14.11
C GLN A 162 -8.30 -27.56 -15.12
N GLU A 163 -8.51 -28.34 -16.20
CA GLU A 163 -9.60 -28.13 -17.17
C GLU A 163 -10.98 -28.34 -16.54
N GLU A 164 -11.16 -29.33 -15.67
CA GLU A 164 -12.42 -29.52 -14.94
C GLU A 164 -12.73 -28.37 -13.98
N LEU A 165 -11.72 -27.82 -13.32
CA LEU A 165 -11.89 -26.65 -12.45
C LEU A 165 -12.19 -25.39 -13.27
N LYS A 166 -11.57 -25.24 -14.44
CA LYS A 166 -11.88 -24.16 -15.38
C LYS A 166 -13.35 -24.21 -15.78
N LYS A 167 -13.88 -25.38 -16.17
CA LYS A 167 -15.33 -25.58 -16.49
C LYS A 167 -16.28 -25.10 -15.38
N ILE A 168 -15.91 -25.31 -14.11
CA ILE A 168 -16.71 -24.82 -12.98
C ILE A 168 -16.69 -23.28 -12.92
N VAL A 169 -15.54 -22.67 -13.20
CA VAL A 169 -15.44 -21.21 -13.28
C VAL A 169 -16.22 -20.68 -14.48
N GLU A 170 -16.18 -21.34 -15.65
CA GLU A 170 -16.99 -20.92 -16.82
C GLU A 170 -18.49 -20.99 -16.53
N ALA A 171 -18.94 -22.00 -15.77
CA ALA A 171 -20.35 -22.18 -15.43
C ALA A 171 -20.85 -21.19 -14.36
N GLU A 172 -20.03 -20.90 -13.34
CA GLU A 172 -20.45 -20.11 -12.18
C GLU A 172 -20.02 -18.64 -12.24
N GLN A 173 -18.93 -18.33 -12.96
CA GLN A 173 -18.38 -16.98 -13.12
C GLN A 173 -17.68 -16.78 -14.48
N PRO A 174 -18.44 -16.85 -15.59
CA PRO A 174 -17.88 -16.66 -16.93
C PRO A 174 -17.17 -15.30 -17.08
N GLU A 175 -17.53 -14.29 -16.29
CA GLU A 175 -16.91 -12.96 -16.30
C GLU A 175 -15.41 -12.94 -15.96
N LEU A 176 -14.88 -14.00 -15.35
CA LEU A 176 -13.47 -14.11 -14.99
C LEU A 176 -12.58 -14.63 -16.12
N LEU A 177 -13.19 -15.14 -17.19
CA LEU A 177 -12.47 -15.67 -18.35
C LEU A 177 -12.36 -14.55 -19.38
N LYS A 178 -11.18 -13.96 -19.49
CA LYS A 178 -10.88 -13.05 -20.60
C LYS A 178 -10.68 -13.88 -21.86
N ASP A 179 -11.25 -13.42 -22.98
CA ASP A 179 -10.98 -13.95 -24.31
C ASP A 179 -9.49 -13.82 -24.63
N GLY A 180 -8.77 -14.95 -24.58
CA GLY A 180 -7.34 -14.99 -24.86
C GLY A 180 -6.74 -16.38 -24.60
N PRO A 181 -5.62 -16.73 -25.26
CA PRO A 181 -5.01 -18.06 -25.19
C PRO A 181 -4.40 -18.42 -23.83
N PHE A 182 -4.26 -17.43 -22.92
CA PHE A 182 -3.78 -17.62 -21.55
C PHE A 182 -4.77 -17.02 -20.55
N SER A 183 -5.90 -17.70 -20.36
CA SER A 183 -6.91 -17.31 -19.36
C SER A 183 -6.39 -17.60 -17.93
N GLN A 184 -5.58 -16.70 -17.39
CA GLN A 184 -5.24 -16.72 -15.97
C GLN A 184 -6.46 -16.26 -15.17
N ILE A 185 -7.04 -17.16 -14.36
CA ILE A 185 -8.18 -16.84 -13.50
C ILE A 185 -7.65 -16.18 -12.21
N PRO A 186 -7.93 -14.89 -11.96
CA PRO A 186 -7.49 -14.24 -10.74
C PRO A 186 -8.26 -14.80 -9.54
N THR A 187 -7.60 -15.62 -8.72
CA THR A 187 -8.19 -16.33 -7.57
C THR A 187 -8.82 -15.39 -6.53
N MET A 188 -8.29 -14.18 -6.39
CA MET A 188 -8.82 -13.12 -5.52
C MET A 188 -10.18 -12.56 -5.97
N ARG A 189 -10.61 -12.84 -7.21
CA ARG A 189 -11.88 -12.36 -7.78
C ARG A 189 -12.99 -13.42 -7.75
N LEU A 190 -12.72 -14.60 -7.18
CA LEU A 190 -13.72 -15.68 -7.07
C LEU A 190 -14.79 -15.35 -6.03
N LYS A 191 -16.06 -15.53 -6.40
CA LYS A 191 -17.22 -15.40 -5.50
C LYS A 191 -17.26 -16.57 -4.50
N PRO A 192 -17.83 -16.39 -3.30
CA PRO A 192 -17.90 -17.45 -2.29
C PRO A 192 -18.59 -18.74 -2.77
N LYS A 193 -19.62 -18.61 -3.62
CA LYS A 193 -20.33 -19.75 -4.21
C LYS A 193 -19.39 -20.59 -5.09
N THR A 194 -18.60 -19.92 -5.92
CA THR A 194 -17.64 -20.53 -6.84
C THR A 194 -16.48 -21.16 -6.09
N VAL A 195 -15.93 -20.49 -5.07
CA VAL A 195 -14.87 -21.07 -4.21
C VAL A 195 -15.37 -22.33 -3.51
N LYS A 196 -16.60 -22.35 -3.01
CA LYS A 196 -17.18 -23.56 -2.38
C LYS A 196 -17.35 -24.70 -3.40
N ALA A 197 -17.81 -24.40 -4.62
CA ALA A 197 -17.93 -25.39 -5.68
C ALA A 197 -16.56 -25.97 -6.09
N LEU A 198 -15.55 -25.11 -6.21
CA LEU A 198 -14.17 -25.50 -6.48
C LEU A 198 -13.60 -26.36 -5.34
N ILE A 199 -13.74 -25.95 -4.07
CA ILE A 199 -13.29 -26.74 -2.92
C ILE A 199 -13.99 -28.11 -2.88
N LYS A 200 -15.29 -28.18 -3.21
CA LYS A 200 -16.01 -29.46 -3.27
C LYS A 200 -15.39 -30.39 -4.31
N LYS A 201 -15.11 -29.88 -5.50
CA LYS A 201 -14.50 -30.66 -6.58
C LYS A 201 -13.06 -31.05 -6.26
N LEU A 202 -12.29 -30.16 -5.65
CA LEU A 202 -10.94 -30.45 -5.16
C LEU A 202 -10.96 -31.58 -4.13
N LYS A 203 -11.93 -31.61 -3.20
CA LYS A 203 -12.09 -32.72 -2.26
C LYS A 203 -12.39 -34.05 -2.96
N GLU A 204 -13.12 -34.04 -4.07
CA GLU A 204 -13.38 -35.23 -4.88
C GLU A 204 -12.09 -35.74 -5.57
N PHE A 205 -11.26 -34.84 -6.11
CA PHE A 205 -9.96 -35.21 -6.69
C PHE A 205 -9.01 -35.80 -5.64
N TYR A 206 -8.88 -35.15 -4.48
CA TYR A 206 -8.06 -35.68 -3.39
C TYR A 206 -8.55 -37.06 -2.92
N LYS A 207 -9.87 -37.28 -2.85
CA LYS A 207 -10.44 -38.58 -2.51
C LYS A 207 -10.15 -39.64 -3.59
N ALA A 208 -10.21 -39.27 -4.87
CA ALA A 208 -9.90 -40.18 -5.98
C ALA A 208 -8.41 -40.58 -6.01
N GLN A 209 -7.53 -39.66 -5.63
CA GLN A 209 -6.08 -39.90 -5.53
C GLN A 209 -5.64 -40.53 -4.20
N GLY A 210 -6.57 -40.75 -3.25
CA GLY A 210 -6.25 -41.28 -1.92
C GLY A 210 -5.46 -40.32 -1.02
N LEU A 211 -5.44 -39.03 -1.34
CA LEU A 211 -4.71 -37.98 -0.61
C LEU A 211 -5.61 -37.28 0.42
N THR A 212 -5.01 -36.83 1.51
CA THR A 212 -5.69 -36.01 2.53
C THR A 212 -5.84 -34.58 2.05
N PHE A 213 -7.07 -34.07 2.05
CA PHE A 213 -7.34 -32.68 1.68
C PHE A 213 -6.70 -31.73 2.71
N PRO A 214 -5.99 -30.67 2.28
CA PRO A 214 -5.32 -29.76 3.20
C PRO A 214 -6.33 -29.02 4.07
N SER A 215 -6.35 -29.35 5.36
CA SER A 215 -6.99 -28.55 6.40
C SER A 215 -6.02 -27.49 6.90
N ASN A 216 -6.55 -26.31 7.28
CA ASN A 216 -5.84 -25.38 8.14
C ASN A 216 -5.92 -25.90 9.57
#